data_AF-A0A1Q5HK82-F1
#
_entry.id   AF-A0A1Q5HK82-F1
#
_cell.length_a   1.000
_cell.length_b   1.000
_cell.length_c   1.000
_cell.angle_alpha   90.00
_cell.angle_beta   90.00
_cell.angle_gamma   90.00
#
_symmetry.space_group_name_H-M   'P 1'
#
loop_
_entity.id
_entity.type
_entity.pdbx_description
1 polymer ?
#
loop_
_entity_poly.entity_id
_entity_poly.type
_entity_poly.pdbx_seq_one_letter_code
_entity_poly.pdbx_strand_id
1 'polypeptide(L)'
;TEAAALTGTAKLYRPAGDDITFSFDAHLAEKDRQDPMKATGTFRFSHYKGDWGGYAKVKVDCLTTGGKVAVVSGVVVETDVKEFRKARVGVTVHDTPGGDRLGYTWMTADPQKDKVPPCLSGAPFEKVEKGTGDFKVVPWEFVYPTE
;
A
#
# COMPACT_ATOMS: atom_id res chain seq x y z
N THR A 1 -12.94 8.83 -14.76
CA THR A 1 -11.57 9.38 -14.64
C THR A 1 -11.17 9.32 -13.18
N GLU A 2 -9.89 9.13 -12.92
CA GLU A 2 -9.34 8.97 -11.57
C GLU A 2 -8.44 10.17 -11.28
N ALA A 3 -8.56 10.75 -10.09
CA ALA A 3 -7.67 11.81 -9.63
C ALA A 3 -6.32 11.24 -9.19
N ALA A 4 -6.29 10.00 -8.69
CA ALA A 4 -5.10 9.25 -8.30
C ALA A 4 -5.44 7.75 -8.25
N ALA A 5 -4.45 6.89 -8.43
CA ALA A 5 -4.61 5.45 -8.29
C ALA A 5 -3.28 4.74 -8.01
N LEU A 6 -3.38 3.60 -7.35
CA LEU A 6 -2.32 2.62 -7.17
C LEU A 6 -2.89 1.24 -7.47
N THR A 7 -2.35 0.60 -8.50
CA THR A 7 -2.73 -0.77 -8.91
C THR A 7 -1.50 -1.64 -9.12
N GLY A 8 -1.69 -2.95 -9.21
CA GLY A 8 -0.63 -3.91 -9.54
C GLY A 8 -0.24 -4.79 -8.36
N THR A 9 0.70 -5.68 -8.59
CA THR A 9 1.16 -6.74 -7.70
C THR A 9 2.67 -6.89 -7.76
N ALA A 10 3.28 -7.21 -6.63
CA ALA A 10 4.67 -7.59 -6.59
C ALA A 10 4.93 -8.67 -5.55
N LYS A 11 6.02 -9.41 -5.76
CA LYS A 11 6.63 -10.24 -4.73
C LYS A 11 7.87 -9.52 -4.21
N LEU A 12 8.11 -9.54 -2.89
CA LEU A 12 9.34 -8.96 -2.36
C LEU A 12 10.53 -9.89 -2.57
N TYR A 13 11.69 -9.30 -2.82
CA TYR A 13 12.95 -10.03 -2.86
C TYR A 13 13.32 -10.52 -1.45
N ARG A 14 13.38 -11.84 -1.29
CA ARG A 14 13.65 -12.52 -0.02
C ARG A 14 14.62 -13.69 -0.21
N PRO A 15 15.94 -13.47 -0.11
CA PRO A 15 16.92 -14.54 -0.31
C PRO A 15 16.84 -15.63 0.77
N ALA A 16 16.20 -15.36 1.90
CA ALA A 16 16.00 -16.32 2.99
C ALA A 16 14.81 -17.29 2.78
N GLY A 17 14.11 -17.20 1.64
CA GLY A 17 13.03 -18.12 1.26
C GLY A 17 11.62 -17.71 1.68
N ASP A 18 11.45 -16.54 2.29
CA ASP A 18 10.13 -15.98 2.60
C ASP A 18 9.35 -15.64 1.30
N ASP A 19 8.07 -15.99 1.26
CA ASP A 19 7.15 -15.66 0.17
C ASP A 19 6.24 -14.51 0.61
N ILE A 20 6.57 -13.30 0.16
CA ILE A 20 5.85 -12.09 0.54
C ILE A 20 5.29 -11.43 -0.72
N THR A 21 3.98 -11.31 -0.80
CA THR A 21 3.30 -10.69 -1.95
C THR A 21 2.47 -9.50 -1.52
N PHE A 22 2.34 -8.52 -2.41
CA PHE A 22 1.48 -7.36 -2.27
C PHE A 22 0.65 -7.19 -3.53
N SER A 23 -0.61 -6.82 -3.39
CA SER A 23 -1.52 -6.51 -4.50
C SER A 23 -2.36 -5.28 -4.15
N PHE A 24 -2.50 -4.35 -5.09
CA PHE A 24 -3.19 -3.08 -4.92
C PHE A 24 -4.27 -2.89 -5.97
N ASP A 25 -5.39 -2.36 -5.52
CA ASP A 25 -6.52 -1.90 -6.31
C ASP A 25 -7.13 -0.70 -5.56
N ALA A 26 -6.43 0.44 -5.59
CA ALA A 26 -6.72 1.61 -4.78
C ALA A 26 -6.92 2.84 -5.66
N HIS A 27 -8.01 3.58 -5.43
CA HIS A 27 -8.46 4.62 -6.36
C HIS A 27 -9.02 5.83 -5.62
N LEU A 28 -8.69 7.03 -6.12
CA LEU A 28 -9.36 8.28 -5.76
C LEU A 28 -10.14 8.77 -6.98
N ALA A 29 -11.47 8.87 -6.84
CA ALA A 29 -12.32 9.32 -7.92
C ALA A 29 -12.11 10.82 -8.18
N GLU A 30 -12.29 11.24 -9.44
CA GLU A 30 -12.11 12.64 -9.87
C GLU A 30 -12.99 13.65 -9.12
N LYS A 31 -14.19 13.21 -8.71
CA LYS A 31 -15.13 14.02 -7.91
C LYS A 31 -14.62 14.29 -6.48
N ASP A 32 -13.71 13.46 -5.99
CA ASP A 32 -13.16 13.51 -4.65
C ASP A 32 -11.69 14.00 -4.65
N ARG A 33 -11.21 14.59 -5.77
CA ARG A 33 -9.79 14.94 -5.98
C ARG A 33 -9.16 15.84 -4.91
N GLN A 34 -9.95 16.52 -4.08
CA GLN A 34 -9.45 17.41 -3.02
C GLN A 34 -9.42 16.74 -1.64
N ASP A 35 -9.90 15.49 -1.54
CA ASP A 35 -9.99 14.76 -0.29
C ASP A 35 -9.41 13.35 -0.45
N PRO A 36 -8.11 13.16 -0.18
CA PRO A 36 -7.46 11.85 -0.33
C PRO A 36 -8.05 10.79 0.62
N MET A 37 -8.78 11.21 1.66
CA MET A 37 -9.49 10.32 2.60
C MET A 37 -10.75 9.67 1.99
N LYS A 38 -11.16 10.10 0.79
CA LYS A 38 -12.26 9.48 0.04
C LYS A 38 -11.79 8.37 -0.89
N ALA A 39 -10.51 8.01 -0.85
CA ALA A 39 -9.99 6.89 -1.60
C ALA A 39 -10.75 5.60 -1.26
N THR A 40 -10.89 4.75 -2.25
CA THR A 40 -11.63 3.49 -2.19
C THR A 40 -10.79 2.34 -2.73
N GLY A 41 -11.33 1.13 -2.62
CA GLY A 41 -10.67 -0.09 -3.07
C GLY A 41 -9.97 -0.81 -1.92
N THR A 42 -9.03 -1.68 -2.27
CA THR A 42 -8.37 -2.57 -1.32
C THR A 42 -6.92 -2.79 -1.67
N PHE A 43 -6.13 -3.19 -0.68
CA PHE A 43 -4.86 -3.84 -0.96
C PHE A 43 -4.73 -5.10 -0.11
N ARG A 44 -3.90 -6.02 -0.57
CA ARG A 44 -3.67 -7.30 0.07
C ARG A 44 -2.18 -7.50 0.23
N PHE A 45 -1.79 -8.13 1.32
CA PHE A 45 -0.44 -8.63 1.48
C PHE A 45 -0.46 -10.01 2.13
N SER A 46 0.55 -10.82 1.80
CA SER A 46 0.80 -12.10 2.47
C SER A 46 2.27 -12.20 2.83
N HIS A 47 2.57 -12.96 3.88
CA HIS A 47 3.93 -13.33 4.26
C HIS A 47 3.91 -14.77 4.75
N TYR A 48 4.55 -15.66 4.00
CA TYR A 48 4.74 -17.05 4.37
C TYR A 48 6.21 -17.45 4.40
N LYS A 49 6.55 -18.41 5.25
CA LYS A 49 7.83 -19.10 5.31
C LYS A 49 7.57 -20.57 5.61
N GLY A 50 7.54 -21.38 4.55
CA GLY A 50 6.95 -22.72 4.64
C GLY A 50 5.48 -22.62 5.03
N ASP A 51 5.05 -23.42 6.01
CA ASP A 51 3.66 -23.44 6.49
C ASP A 51 3.35 -22.34 7.53
N TRP A 52 4.35 -21.58 7.97
CA TRP A 52 4.15 -20.46 8.88
C TRP A 52 3.91 -19.18 8.12
N GLY A 53 2.85 -18.43 8.48
CA GLY A 53 2.59 -17.14 7.88
C GLY A 53 1.13 -16.72 7.97
N GLY A 54 0.77 -15.74 7.15
CA GLY A 54 -0.60 -15.29 7.03
C GLY A 54 -0.78 -14.23 5.94
N TYR A 55 -2.01 -13.79 5.78
CA TYR A 55 -2.38 -12.73 4.85
C TYR A 55 -3.26 -11.68 5.50
N ALA A 56 -3.37 -10.51 4.89
CA ALA A 56 -4.38 -9.53 5.21
C ALA A 56 -4.93 -8.85 3.95
N LYS A 57 -6.23 -8.56 3.98
CA LYS A 57 -6.92 -7.64 3.07
C LYS A 57 -7.24 -6.37 3.84
N VAL A 58 -6.85 -5.25 3.28
CA VAL A 58 -7.03 -3.92 3.84
C VAL A 58 -8.04 -3.16 2.99
N LYS A 59 -9.06 -2.60 3.62
CA LYS A 59 -9.95 -1.64 2.97
C LYS A 59 -9.28 -0.28 2.99
N VAL A 60 -9.06 0.29 1.80
CA VAL A 60 -8.44 1.61 1.63
C VAL A 60 -9.36 2.69 2.17
N ASP A 61 -8.77 3.66 2.87
CA ASP A 61 -9.43 4.90 3.28
C ASP A 61 -8.55 6.13 3.17
N CYS A 62 -7.31 5.99 2.66
CA CYS A 62 -6.56 7.10 2.12
C CYS A 62 -5.63 6.65 1.00
N LEU A 63 -5.50 7.49 -0.02
CA LEU A 63 -4.48 7.40 -1.06
C LEU A 63 -3.96 8.80 -1.38
N THR A 64 -2.64 8.99 -1.29
CA THR A 64 -1.95 10.15 -1.84
C THR A 64 -0.91 9.68 -2.84
N THR A 65 -0.79 10.35 -3.97
CA THR A 65 0.24 10.06 -4.97
C THR A 65 0.93 11.34 -5.41
N GLY A 66 2.20 11.22 -5.79
CA GLY A 66 3.01 12.34 -6.25
C GLY A 66 4.12 11.81 -7.15
N GLY A 67 4.12 12.23 -8.42
CA GLY A 67 4.96 11.61 -9.44
C GLY A 67 4.72 10.10 -9.49
N LYS A 68 5.76 9.30 -9.27
CA LYS A 68 5.71 7.84 -9.27
C LYS A 68 5.60 7.19 -7.89
N VAL A 69 5.34 7.98 -6.85
CA VAL A 69 5.22 7.50 -5.48
C VAL A 69 3.76 7.52 -5.07
N ALA A 70 3.31 6.46 -4.41
CA ALA A 70 2.00 6.38 -3.76
C ALA A 70 2.17 6.04 -2.28
N VAL A 71 1.38 6.68 -1.43
CA VAL A 71 1.14 6.24 -0.05
C VAL A 71 -0.32 5.85 0.07
N VAL A 72 -0.56 4.59 0.38
CA VAL A 72 -1.91 4.04 0.60
C VAL A 72 -2.02 3.57 2.04
N SER A 73 -3.16 3.85 2.68
CA SER A 73 -3.45 3.33 4.01
C SER A 73 -4.88 2.84 4.12
N GLY A 74 -5.12 2.01 5.13
CA GLY A 74 -6.45 1.52 5.40
C GLY A 74 -6.52 0.64 6.63
N VAL A 75 -7.67 -0.03 6.78
CA VAL A 75 -7.96 -0.90 7.92
C VAL A 75 -8.13 -2.35 7.45
N VAL A 76 -7.50 -3.28 8.16
CA VAL A 76 -7.60 -4.71 7.88
C VAL A 76 -9.03 -5.20 8.12
N VAL A 77 -9.64 -5.72 7.07
CA VAL A 77 -11.03 -6.25 7.09
C VAL A 77 -11.07 -7.78 7.01
N GLU A 78 -10.04 -8.41 6.47
CA GLU A 78 -9.93 -9.86 6.30
C GLU A 78 -8.49 -10.29 6.54
N THR A 79 -8.27 -11.43 7.22
CA THR A 79 -6.95 -12.02 7.52
C THR A 79 -7.16 -13.43 8.12
N ASP A 80 -6.14 -14.27 8.18
CA ASP A 80 -6.10 -15.50 8.98
C ASP A 80 -5.41 -15.29 10.35
N VAL A 81 -4.70 -14.18 10.53
CA VAL A 81 -4.07 -13.73 11.79
C VAL A 81 -5.05 -12.84 12.55
N LYS A 82 -5.79 -13.41 13.50
CA LYS A 82 -6.92 -12.74 14.20
C LYS A 82 -6.49 -11.42 14.85
N GLU A 83 -5.28 -11.39 15.37
CA GLU A 83 -4.58 -10.29 16.02
C GLU A 83 -4.52 -9.02 15.15
N PHE A 84 -4.51 -9.17 13.82
CA PHE A 84 -4.43 -8.05 12.88
C PHE A 84 -5.79 -7.55 12.40
N ARG A 85 -6.91 -8.17 12.79
CA ARG A 85 -8.24 -7.65 12.45
C ARG A 85 -8.40 -6.23 12.98
N LYS A 86 -8.92 -5.34 12.12
CA LYS A 86 -9.14 -3.91 12.42
C LYS A 86 -7.87 -3.10 12.68
N ALA A 87 -6.68 -3.69 12.54
CA ALA A 87 -5.44 -2.95 12.57
C ALA A 87 -5.40 -1.96 11.38
N ARG A 88 -4.85 -0.78 11.62
CA ARG A 88 -4.60 0.21 10.56
C ARG A 88 -3.16 0.09 10.11
N VAL A 89 -2.95 0.05 8.80
CA VAL A 89 -1.63 -0.08 8.21
C VAL A 89 -1.50 0.82 6.99
N GLY A 90 -0.26 1.21 6.70
CA GLY A 90 0.09 2.01 5.53
C GLY A 90 1.23 1.38 4.75
N VAL A 91 1.21 1.62 3.44
CA VAL A 91 2.21 1.16 2.48
C VAL A 91 2.60 2.30 1.55
N THR A 92 3.91 2.44 1.31
CA THR A 92 4.47 3.33 0.28
C THR A 92 4.91 2.47 -0.90
N VAL A 93 4.52 2.84 -2.10
CA VAL A 93 5.00 2.25 -3.36
C VAL A 93 5.77 3.30 -4.14
N HIS A 94 6.88 2.89 -4.74
CA HIS A 94 7.57 3.66 -5.78
C HIS A 94 7.58 2.83 -7.06
N ASP A 95 6.81 3.29 -8.07
CA ASP A 95 6.68 2.73 -9.42
C ASP A 95 7.90 3.18 -10.24
N THR A 96 8.97 2.38 -10.21
CA THR A 96 10.24 2.74 -10.86
C THR A 96 10.59 1.79 -12.00
N PRO A 97 10.89 2.33 -13.20
CA PRO A 97 11.43 1.53 -14.29
C PRO A 97 12.68 0.77 -13.84
N GLY A 98 12.65 -0.56 -13.98
CA GLY A 98 13.78 -1.43 -13.60
C GLY A 98 13.73 -1.99 -12.18
N GLY A 99 12.72 -1.67 -11.38
CA GLY A 99 12.42 -2.41 -10.16
C GLY A 99 11.65 -1.59 -9.13
N ASP A 100 10.40 -1.96 -8.89
CA ASP A 100 9.55 -1.33 -7.90
C ASP A 100 10.10 -1.47 -6.47
N ARG A 101 9.68 -0.54 -5.62
CA ARG A 101 10.09 -0.47 -4.22
C ARG A 101 8.88 -0.30 -3.33
N LEU A 102 8.98 -0.83 -2.11
CA LEU A 102 7.87 -0.81 -1.17
C LEU A 102 8.36 -0.46 0.25
N GLY A 103 7.52 0.20 1.02
CA GLY A 103 7.74 0.53 2.43
C GLY A 103 6.45 0.35 3.19
N TYR A 104 6.51 0.06 4.48
CA TYR A 104 5.30 -0.19 5.27
C TYR A 104 5.44 0.26 6.72
N THR A 105 4.32 0.58 7.35
CA THR A 105 4.29 1.14 8.72
C THR A 105 4.84 0.18 9.77
N TRP A 106 4.65 -1.13 9.59
CA TRP A 106 5.07 -2.15 10.56
C TRP A 106 6.57 -2.45 10.58
N MET A 107 7.37 -1.63 9.89
CA MET A 107 8.81 -1.55 10.14
C MET A 107 9.11 -0.86 11.48
N THR A 108 8.28 0.10 11.88
CA THR A 108 8.53 0.97 13.04
C THR A 108 7.35 1.13 13.99
N ALA A 109 6.17 0.66 13.60
CA ALA A 109 4.95 0.76 14.39
C ALA A 109 4.26 -0.61 14.49
N ASP A 110 4.05 -1.10 15.72
CA ASP A 110 3.29 -2.32 15.97
C ASP A 110 1.81 -2.10 15.58
N PRO A 111 1.26 -2.83 14.60
CA PRO A 111 -0.12 -2.64 14.13
C PRO A 111 -1.19 -2.82 15.21
N GLN A 112 -0.86 -3.44 16.34
CA GLN A 112 -1.77 -3.67 17.45
C GLN A 112 -1.67 -2.63 18.56
N LYS A 113 -0.51 -2.00 18.72
CA LYS A 113 -0.23 -1.09 19.84
C LYS A 113 -0.18 0.37 19.40
N ASP A 114 0.41 0.61 18.24
CA ASP A 114 0.71 1.95 17.77
C ASP A 114 -0.41 2.51 16.89
N LYS A 115 -0.61 3.82 16.99
CA LYS A 115 -1.59 4.53 16.17
C LYS A 115 -0.93 4.99 14.88
N VAL A 116 -1.32 4.38 13.77
CA VAL A 116 -0.96 4.83 12.43
C VAL A 116 -1.98 5.88 11.95
N PRO A 117 -1.60 7.12 11.63
CA PRO A 117 -2.48 8.06 10.96
C PRO A 117 -2.81 7.61 9.52
N PRO A 118 -3.95 8.02 8.96
CA PRO A 118 -4.21 7.87 7.53
C PRO A 118 -3.12 8.53 6.68
N CYS A 119 -2.93 8.03 5.46
CA CYS A 119 -1.97 8.55 4.48
C CYS A 119 -0.50 8.53 4.95
N LEU A 120 -0.15 7.72 5.95
CA LEU A 120 1.22 7.63 6.48
C LEU A 120 1.80 6.23 6.25
N SER A 121 3.08 6.18 5.88
CA SER A 121 3.86 4.95 5.75
C SER A 121 5.37 5.22 5.84
N GLY A 122 6.18 4.15 5.90
CA GLY A 122 7.64 4.22 5.85
C GLY A 122 8.18 4.45 4.44
N ALA A 123 9.47 4.81 4.35
CA ALA A 123 10.16 4.96 3.06
C ALA A 123 10.16 3.65 2.24
N PRO A 124 10.21 3.68 0.90
CA PRO A 124 10.17 2.48 0.09
C PRO A 124 11.54 1.76 0.04
N PHE A 125 11.90 1.10 1.14
CA PHE A 125 13.20 0.46 1.34
C PHE A 125 13.29 -0.98 0.80
N GLU A 126 12.15 -1.66 0.63
CA GLU A 126 12.09 -3.02 0.11
C GLU A 126 12.35 -3.07 -1.39
N LYS A 127 13.00 -4.15 -1.85
CA LYS A 127 13.10 -4.48 -3.27
C LYS A 127 12.04 -5.51 -3.63
N VAL A 128 11.44 -5.37 -4.79
CA VAL A 128 10.65 -6.46 -5.38
C VAL A 128 11.58 -7.50 -6.01
N GLU A 129 11.10 -8.73 -6.12
CA GLU A 129 11.77 -9.82 -6.83
C GLU A 129 11.85 -9.50 -8.32
N LYS A 130 13.01 -9.77 -8.94
CA LYS A 130 13.25 -9.46 -10.35
C LYS A 130 12.23 -10.19 -11.23
N GLY A 131 11.58 -9.44 -12.14
CA GLY A 131 10.55 -9.98 -13.03
C GLY A 131 9.15 -10.01 -12.39
N THR A 132 9.02 -9.58 -11.14
CA THR A 132 7.75 -9.23 -10.50
C THR A 132 7.69 -7.70 -10.32
N GLY A 133 6.52 -7.19 -9.92
CA GLY A 133 6.29 -5.76 -9.79
C GLY A 133 5.79 -5.18 -11.11
N ASP A 134 4.48 -5.00 -11.17
CA ASP A 134 3.80 -4.26 -12.23
C ASP A 134 3.01 -3.08 -11.63
N PHE A 135 3.54 -2.50 -10.53
CA PHE A 135 2.84 -1.40 -9.90
C PHE A 135 2.67 -0.25 -10.86
N LYS A 136 1.49 0.37 -10.79
CA LYS A 136 1.15 1.53 -11.59
C LYS A 136 0.60 2.60 -10.69
N VAL A 137 1.31 3.72 -10.63
CA VAL A 137 0.87 4.92 -9.93
C VAL A 137 0.31 5.92 -10.94
N VAL A 138 -0.94 6.33 -10.73
CA VAL A 138 -1.53 7.51 -11.37
C VAL A 138 -1.27 8.71 -10.45
N PRO A 139 -0.47 9.69 -10.89
CA PRO A 139 -0.14 10.86 -10.08
C PRO A 139 -1.39 11.67 -9.72
N TRP A 140 -1.39 12.29 -8.54
CA TRP A 140 -2.53 13.03 -8.05
C TRP A 140 -2.70 14.35 -8.80
N GLU A 141 -3.85 14.53 -9.43
CA GLU A 141 -4.26 15.81 -10.03
C GLU A 141 -4.83 16.77 -8.97
N PHE A 142 -3.95 17.24 -8.08
CA PHE A 142 -4.32 18.24 -7.08
C PHE A 142 -4.60 19.59 -7.75
N VAL A 143 -5.77 20.18 -7.45
CA VAL A 143 -6.08 21.55 -7.88
C VAL A 143 -5.65 22.50 -6.79
N TYR A 144 -4.68 23.35 -7.10
CA TYR A 144 -4.24 24.38 -6.18
C TYR A 144 -5.36 25.40 -5.95
N PRO A 145 -5.75 25.69 -4.70
CA PRO A 145 -6.62 26.81 -4.41
C PRO A 145 -5.98 28.10 -4.93
N THR A 146 -6.72 28.84 -5.75
CA THR A 146 -6.38 30.22 -6.09
C THR A 146 -7.16 31.12 -5.15
N GLU A 147 -6.49 32.10 -4.54
CA GLU A 147 -7.11 33.13 -3.70
C GLU A 147 -8.23 33.90 -4.42
#